data_AF-A0A9X1JVN4-F1
#
_entry.id   AF-A0A9X1JVN4-F1
#
_cell.length_a   1.000
_cell.length_b   1.000
_cell.length_c   1.000
_cell.angle_alpha   90.00
_cell.angle_beta   90.00
_cell.angle_gamma   90.00
#
_symmetry.space_group_name_H-M   'P 1'
#
loop_
_entity.id
_entity.type
_entity.pdbx_description
1 polymer ?
#
loop_
_entity_poly.entity_id
_entity_poly.type
_entity_poly.pdbx_seq_one_letter_code
_entity_poly.pdbx_strand_id
1 'polypeptide(L)'
;MKENDSIEKLFERLQDSFNTEEIPVGHQQRFIEKLKSQHPPKTQMFWWKPLSIAASILLVIGISFYGLIQKEKTADLASISPEMEKTQSFFVSTINQEIETLKSFQDEDTKHLVQDALKRLEVLEENYEKLKIDLMQSGNDKRVVAAMIANFQSRIDILEQVFSTMEEVKTLKANNNETTI
;
A
#
# COMPACT_ATOMS: atom_id res chain seq x y z
N MET A 1 -32.01 34.88 79.70
CA MET A 1 -30.56 35.09 79.50
C MET A 1 -29.83 34.43 80.65
N LYS A 2 -28.72 33.74 80.35
CA LYS A 2 -27.84 32.87 81.20
C LYS A 2 -28.36 31.43 81.41
N GLU A 3 -27.55 30.38 81.28
CA GLU A 3 -26.09 30.27 81.46
C GLU A 3 -25.44 29.19 80.54
N ASN A 4 -24.17 29.39 80.20
CA ASN A 4 -23.37 28.65 79.23
C ASN A 4 -22.70 27.42 79.89
N ASP A 5 -23.26 26.23 79.68
CA ASP A 5 -22.67 24.98 80.16
C ASP A 5 -21.75 24.38 79.10
N SER A 6 -20.54 24.92 79.09
CA SER A 6 -19.42 24.66 78.17
C SER A 6 -18.88 23.22 78.20
N ILE A 7 -18.21 22.81 77.11
CA ILE A 7 -17.53 21.51 76.86
C ILE A 7 -16.79 20.93 78.09
N GLU A 8 -16.29 21.78 78.98
CA GLU A 8 -15.73 21.39 80.28
C GLU A 8 -16.66 20.47 81.08
N LYS A 9 -17.95 20.81 81.19
CA LYS A 9 -18.96 20.00 81.89
C LYS A 9 -19.26 18.67 81.17
N LEU A 10 -19.07 18.64 79.85
CA LEU A 10 -19.16 17.43 79.05
C LEU A 10 -17.96 16.52 79.31
N PHE A 11 -16.76 17.09 79.40
CA PHE A 11 -15.53 16.35 79.68
C PHE A 11 -15.48 15.87 81.13
N GLU A 12 -15.81 16.69 82.13
CA GLU A 12 -15.92 16.25 83.53
C GLU A 12 -16.90 15.08 83.69
N ARG A 13 -18.08 15.18 83.07
CA ARG A 13 -19.09 14.10 83.12
C ARG A 13 -18.61 12.80 82.46
N LEU A 14 -17.74 12.89 81.47
CA LEU A 14 -17.28 11.75 80.68
C LEU A 14 -15.84 11.34 81.03
N GLN A 15 -15.16 12.04 81.93
CA GLN A 15 -13.74 11.84 82.21
C GLN A 15 -13.45 10.42 82.68
N ASP A 16 -14.31 9.88 83.54
CA ASP A 16 -14.18 8.51 84.04
C ASP A 16 -14.64 7.45 83.00
N SER A 17 -15.32 7.86 81.92
CA SER A 17 -15.79 6.97 80.86
C SER A 17 -14.77 6.73 79.74
N PHE A 18 -13.68 7.51 79.69
CA PHE A 18 -12.65 7.35 78.67
C PHE A 18 -11.51 6.41 79.11
N ASN A 19 -11.31 6.23 80.42
CA ASN A 19 -10.30 5.32 80.97
C ASN A 19 -10.85 3.90 81.16
N THR A 20 -11.63 3.41 80.20
CA THR A 20 -12.23 2.07 80.28
C THR A 20 -11.27 0.95 79.88
N GLU A 21 -10.18 1.25 79.17
CA GLU A 21 -9.22 0.25 78.68
C GLU A 21 -7.80 0.83 78.60
N GLU A 22 -6.79 0.10 79.09
CA GLU A 22 -5.38 0.50 78.94
C GLU A 22 -4.86 0.22 77.52
N ILE A 23 -4.07 1.13 76.96
CA ILE A 23 -3.49 0.96 75.63
C ILE A 23 -2.52 -0.23 75.66
N PRO A 24 -2.63 -1.21 74.73
CA PRO A 24 -1.74 -2.36 74.70
C PRO A 24 -0.27 -1.96 74.58
N VAL A 25 0.60 -2.68 75.31
CA VAL A 25 2.05 -2.45 75.31
C VAL A 25 2.59 -2.52 73.87
N GLY A 26 3.42 -1.55 73.49
CA GLY A 26 4.04 -1.48 72.16
C GLY A 26 3.17 -0.82 71.07
N HIS A 27 2.02 -0.24 71.42
CA HIS A 27 1.19 0.53 70.48
C HIS A 27 1.98 1.64 69.76
N GLN A 28 2.81 2.40 70.50
CA GLN A 28 3.60 3.48 69.92
C GLN A 28 4.62 2.99 68.88
N GLN A 29 5.32 1.88 69.16
CA GLN A 29 6.24 1.26 68.20
C GLN A 29 5.52 0.85 66.92
N ARG A 30 4.37 0.16 67.05
CA ARG A 30 3.55 -0.25 65.89
C ARG A 30 3.07 0.95 65.08
N PHE A 31 2.73 2.05 65.75
CA PHE A 31 2.33 3.28 65.07
C PHE A 31 3.49 3.86 64.26
N ILE A 32 4.68 3.99 64.86
CA ILE A 32 5.89 4.49 64.19
C ILE A 32 6.28 3.59 63.01
N GLU A 33 6.19 2.27 63.18
CA GLU A 33 6.48 1.29 62.12
C GLU A 33 5.52 1.43 60.94
N LYS A 34 4.23 1.61 61.21
CA LYS A 34 3.21 1.87 60.19
C LYS A 34 3.40 3.21 59.48
N LEU A 35 3.98 4.20 60.17
CA LEU A 35 4.28 5.51 59.61
C LEU A 35 5.52 5.44 58.70
N LYS A 36 6.53 4.66 59.07
CA LYS A 36 7.72 4.43 58.23
C LYS A 36 7.44 3.56 57.00
N SER A 37 6.45 2.67 57.05
CA SER A 37 6.07 1.83 55.90
C SER A 37 5.18 2.52 54.86
N GLN A 38 4.84 3.80 55.05
CA GLN A 38 4.08 4.64 54.11
C GLN A 38 4.96 5.28 53.02
N HIS A 39 5.83 4.51 52.39
CA HIS A 39 6.37 4.89 51.07
C HIS A 39 5.60 4.12 49.99
N PRO A 40 5.03 4.79 48.97
CA PRO A 40 4.32 4.06 47.92
C PRO A 40 5.30 3.10 47.23
N PRO A 41 4.88 1.87 46.85
CA PRO A 41 5.74 0.98 46.10
C PRO A 41 6.13 1.68 44.79
N LYS A 42 7.43 1.68 44.47
CA LYS A 42 7.91 2.12 43.15
C LYS A 42 7.20 1.27 42.11
N THR A 43 6.26 1.85 41.38
CA THR A 43 5.59 1.18 40.27
C THR A 43 6.66 0.79 39.26
N GLN A 44 6.87 -0.51 39.06
CA GLN A 44 7.64 -0.99 37.92
C GLN A 44 6.91 -0.50 36.67
N MET A 45 7.53 0.47 35.99
CA MET A 45 6.99 1.08 34.80
C MET A 45 6.86 -0.01 33.74
N PHE A 46 5.61 -0.31 33.38
CA PHE A 46 5.23 -1.40 32.49
C PHE A 46 5.60 -1.01 31.05
N TRP A 47 6.74 -1.51 30.55
CA TRP A 47 7.30 -1.28 29.21
C TRP A 47 6.40 -1.72 28.03
N TRP A 48 5.16 -2.11 28.28
CA TRP A 48 4.20 -2.55 27.27
C TRP A 48 3.36 -1.39 26.70
N LYS A 49 3.35 -0.22 27.37
CA LYS A 49 2.64 0.97 26.87
C LYS A 49 3.16 1.54 25.53
N PRO A 50 4.46 1.51 25.18
CA PRO A 50 4.90 1.92 23.84
C PRO A 50 4.58 0.88 22.75
N LEU A 51 4.34 -0.40 23.10
CA LEU A 51 4.06 -1.44 22.11
C LEU A 51 2.69 -1.25 21.45
N SER A 52 1.68 -0.82 22.20
CA SER A 52 0.34 -0.56 21.65
C SER A 52 0.29 0.66 20.74
N ILE A 53 1.17 1.65 20.96
CA ILE A 53 1.28 2.86 20.13
C ILE A 53 1.97 2.55 18.80
N ALA A 54 3.06 1.78 18.82
CA ALA A 54 3.71 1.34 17.59
C ALA A 54 2.77 0.47 16.73
N ALA A 55 2.02 -0.43 17.37
CA ALA A 55 1.05 -1.29 16.69
C ALA A 55 -0.06 -0.48 16.00
N SER A 56 -0.61 0.57 16.64
CA SER A 56 -1.67 1.38 16.03
C SER A 56 -1.17 2.20 14.83
N ILE A 57 0.06 2.73 14.91
CA ILE A 57 0.70 3.44 13.79
C ILE A 57 0.94 2.48 12.62
N LEU A 58 1.46 1.27 12.88
CA LEU A 58 1.64 0.24 11.85
C LEU A 58 0.32 -0.23 11.24
N LEU A 59 -0.76 -0.31 12.04
CA LEU A 59 -2.08 -0.69 11.55
C LEU A 59 -2.66 0.39 10.64
N VAL A 60 -2.55 1.66 11.01
CA VAL A 60 -3.00 2.80 10.19
C VAL A 60 -2.18 2.90 8.91
N ILE A 61 -0.86 2.77 8.98
CA ILE A 61 0.01 2.74 7.80
C ILE A 61 -0.33 1.52 6.94
N GLY A 62 -0.51 0.34 7.53
CA GLY A 62 -0.85 -0.89 6.83
C GLY A 62 -2.21 -0.81 6.13
N ILE A 63 -3.24 -0.27 6.78
CA ILE A 63 -4.56 -0.06 6.16
C ILE A 63 -4.49 1.00 5.06
N SER A 64 -3.77 2.11 5.29
CA SER A 64 -3.60 3.17 4.29
C SER A 64 -2.84 2.66 3.07
N PHE A 65 -1.77 1.89 3.30
CA PHE A 65 -0.97 1.27 2.25
C PHE A 65 -1.73 0.15 1.52
N TYR A 66 -2.56 -0.62 2.24
CA TYR A 66 -3.46 -1.59 1.63
C TYR A 66 -4.48 -0.90 0.71
N GLY A 67 -5.03 0.25 1.12
CA GLY A 67 -5.90 1.08 0.28
C GLY A 67 -5.20 1.64 -0.96
N LEU A 68 -3.92 1.99 -0.86
CA LEU A 68 -3.09 2.43 -2.01
C LEU A 68 -2.71 1.27 -2.95
N ILE A 69 -2.63 0.03 -2.43
CA ILE A 69 -2.28 -1.18 -3.20
C ILE A 69 -3.50 -1.82 -3.87
N GLN A 70 -4.72 -1.44 -3.49
CA GLN A 70 -5.92 -1.83 -4.23
C GLN A 70 -5.81 -1.26 -5.64
N LYS A 71 -5.24 -2.05 -6.55
CA LYS A 71 -5.39 -1.84 -7.98
C LYS A 71 -6.89 -1.81 -8.22
N GLU A 72 -7.39 -0.64 -8.62
CA GLU A 72 -8.71 -0.48 -9.23
C GLU A 72 -8.98 -1.71 -10.09
N LYS A 73 -10.18 -2.29 -10.02
CA LYS A 73 -10.59 -3.33 -10.96
C LYS A 73 -10.54 -2.69 -12.35
N THR A 74 -9.40 -2.81 -13.04
CA THR A 74 -9.21 -2.16 -14.33
C THR A 74 -10.13 -2.86 -15.31
N ALA A 75 -11.14 -2.16 -15.80
CA ALA A 75 -11.94 -2.65 -16.90
C ALA A 75 -11.03 -2.73 -18.13
N ASP A 76 -10.98 -3.90 -18.75
CA ASP A 76 -10.31 -4.13 -20.02
C ASP A 76 -11.28 -4.83 -20.97
N LEU A 77 -10.83 -5.21 -22.17
CA LEU A 77 -11.70 -5.88 -23.13
C LEU A 77 -12.23 -7.22 -22.59
N ALA A 78 -11.46 -7.92 -21.75
CA ALA A 78 -11.90 -9.17 -21.14
C ALA A 78 -13.11 -9.00 -20.22
N SER A 79 -13.30 -7.80 -19.66
CA SER A 79 -14.48 -7.47 -18.84
C SER A 79 -15.78 -7.29 -19.65
N ILE A 80 -15.71 -7.20 -20.98
CA ILE A 80 -16.86 -6.93 -21.86
C ILE A 80 -17.61 -8.21 -22.24
N SER A 81 -16.89 -9.22 -22.72
CA SER A 81 -17.46 -10.52 -23.11
C SER A 81 -16.37 -11.60 -23.19
N PRO A 82 -16.74 -12.90 -23.16
CA PRO A 82 -15.79 -14.00 -23.34
C PRO A 82 -15.05 -13.96 -24.68
N GLU A 83 -15.68 -13.44 -25.73
CA GLU A 83 -15.05 -13.27 -27.05
C GLU A 83 -13.98 -12.18 -26.99
N MET A 84 -14.28 -11.05 -26.33
CA MET A 84 -13.36 -9.94 -26.17
C MET A 84 -12.16 -10.29 -25.27
N GLU A 85 -12.36 -11.16 -24.26
CA GLU A 85 -11.28 -11.76 -23.47
C GLU A 85 -10.32 -12.57 -24.33
N LYS A 86 -10.86 -13.43 -25.21
CA LYS A 86 -10.04 -14.21 -26.14
C LYS A 86 -9.28 -13.31 -27.10
N THR A 87 -9.93 -12.29 -27.64
CA THR A 87 -9.31 -11.29 -28.53
C THR A 87 -8.15 -10.57 -27.84
N GLN A 88 -8.36 -10.08 -26.62
CA GLN A 88 -7.30 -9.44 -25.84
C GLN A 88 -6.15 -10.39 -25.58
N SER A 89 -6.44 -11.60 -25.11
CA SER A 89 -5.43 -12.60 -24.79
C SER A 89 -4.59 -12.97 -26.00
N PHE A 90 -5.24 -13.16 -27.16
CA PHE A 90 -4.57 -13.43 -28.42
C PHE A 90 -3.62 -12.29 -28.81
N PHE A 91 -4.12 -11.05 -28.90
CA PHE A 91 -3.29 -9.92 -29.33
C PHE A 91 -2.15 -9.62 -28.37
N VAL A 92 -2.40 -9.61 -27.06
CA VAL A 92 -1.36 -9.37 -26.06
C VAL A 92 -0.27 -10.44 -26.16
N SER A 93 -0.64 -11.71 -26.26
CA SER A 93 0.34 -12.79 -26.40
C SER A 93 1.16 -12.66 -27.68
N THR A 94 0.50 -12.44 -28.83
CA THR A 94 1.18 -12.30 -30.12
C THR A 94 2.11 -11.09 -30.14
N ILE A 95 1.63 -9.91 -29.73
CA ILE A 95 2.44 -8.70 -29.70
C ILE A 95 3.66 -8.87 -28.78
N ASN A 96 3.49 -9.48 -27.61
CA ASN A 96 4.61 -9.72 -26.70
C ASN A 96 5.64 -10.67 -27.31
N GLN A 97 5.19 -11.74 -27.97
CA GLN A 97 6.09 -12.66 -28.67
C GLN A 97 6.87 -11.93 -29.78
N GLU A 98 6.20 -11.12 -30.59
CA GLU A 98 6.85 -10.36 -31.65
C GLU A 98 7.80 -9.29 -31.11
N ILE A 99 7.49 -8.66 -29.99
CA ILE A 99 8.40 -7.73 -29.30
C ILE A 99 9.67 -8.45 -28.83
N GLU A 100 9.55 -9.66 -28.29
CA GLU A 100 10.74 -10.45 -27.89
C GLU A 100 11.56 -10.88 -29.11
N THR A 101 10.92 -11.30 -30.20
CA THR A 101 11.58 -11.52 -31.48
C THR A 101 12.31 -10.25 -31.93
N LEU A 102 11.66 -9.09 -31.89
CA LEU A 102 12.23 -7.81 -32.29
C LEU A 102 13.46 -7.44 -31.45
N LYS A 103 13.42 -7.66 -30.13
CA LYS A 103 14.55 -7.41 -29.21
C LYS A 103 15.74 -8.34 -29.43
N SER A 104 15.51 -9.51 -30.05
CA SER A 104 16.58 -10.49 -30.32
C SER A 104 17.53 -10.03 -31.43
N PHE A 105 17.11 -9.10 -32.29
CA PHE A 105 17.94 -8.53 -33.33
C PHE A 105 18.95 -7.53 -32.73
N GLN A 106 20.24 -7.86 -32.85
CA GLN A 106 21.35 -7.05 -32.30
C GLN A 106 22.25 -6.45 -33.38
N ASP A 107 21.86 -6.51 -34.65
CA ASP A 107 22.67 -5.98 -35.75
C ASP A 107 22.79 -4.45 -35.65
N GLU A 108 24.00 -3.94 -35.88
CA GLU A 108 24.33 -2.51 -35.73
C GLU A 108 23.48 -1.63 -36.66
N ASP A 109 23.16 -2.13 -37.85
CA ASP A 109 22.33 -1.47 -38.86
C ASP A 109 20.84 -1.38 -38.50
N THR A 110 20.30 -2.34 -37.75
CA THR A 110 18.87 -2.37 -37.38
C THR A 110 18.63 -1.85 -35.98
N LYS A 111 19.68 -1.63 -35.18
CA LYS A 111 19.59 -1.20 -33.78
C LYS A 111 18.76 0.06 -33.56
N HIS A 112 18.95 1.10 -34.39
CA HIS A 112 18.20 2.35 -34.27
C HIS A 112 16.72 2.15 -34.60
N LEU A 113 16.43 1.38 -35.66
CA LEU A 113 15.06 1.04 -36.07
C LEU A 113 14.32 0.27 -34.95
N VAL A 114 14.99 -0.71 -34.34
CA VAL A 114 14.46 -1.48 -33.21
C VAL A 114 14.16 -0.56 -32.02
N GLN A 115 15.09 0.32 -31.64
CA GLN A 115 14.88 1.23 -30.51
C GLN A 115 13.70 2.19 -30.74
N ASP A 116 13.60 2.77 -31.94
CA ASP A 116 12.49 3.65 -32.30
C ASP A 116 11.14 2.91 -32.26
N ALA A 117 11.11 1.68 -32.77
CA ALA A 117 9.92 0.84 -32.74
C ALA A 117 9.47 0.55 -31.30
N LEU A 118 10.38 0.11 -30.44
CA LEU A 118 10.09 -0.17 -29.03
C LEU A 118 9.54 1.06 -28.31
N LYS A 119 10.10 2.24 -28.57
CA LYS A 119 9.61 3.49 -28.00
C LYS A 119 8.19 3.83 -28.46
N ARG A 120 7.86 3.61 -29.73
CA ARG A 120 6.49 3.82 -30.25
C ARG A 120 5.50 2.82 -29.65
N LEU A 121 5.91 1.56 -29.49
CA LEU A 121 5.12 0.52 -28.86
C LEU A 121 4.83 0.83 -27.38
N GLU A 122 5.80 1.38 -26.65
CA GLU A 122 5.63 1.85 -25.27
C GLU A 122 4.57 2.96 -25.18
N VAL A 123 4.61 3.96 -26.07
CA VAL A 123 3.58 5.01 -26.12
C VAL A 123 2.19 4.43 -26.40
N LEU A 124 2.08 3.41 -27.26
CA LEU A 124 0.80 2.75 -27.51
C LEU A 124 0.32 1.93 -26.31
N GLU A 125 1.22 1.27 -25.58
CA GLU A 125 0.88 0.58 -24.32
C GLU A 125 0.36 1.56 -23.27
N GLU A 126 1.03 2.70 -23.07
CA GLU A 126 0.54 3.75 -22.16
C GLU A 126 -0.84 4.27 -22.56
N ASN A 127 -1.09 4.42 -23.86
CA ASN A 127 -2.40 4.82 -24.37
C ASN A 127 -3.46 3.73 -24.14
N TYR A 128 -3.11 2.46 -24.23
CA TYR A 128 -4.01 1.34 -23.89
C TYR A 128 -4.38 1.37 -22.41
N GLU A 129 -3.43 1.63 -21.52
CA GLU A 129 -3.69 1.77 -20.09
C GLU A 129 -4.63 2.94 -19.76
N LYS A 130 -4.52 4.07 -20.49
CA LYS A 130 -5.49 5.16 -20.38
C LYS A 130 -6.88 4.75 -20.86
N LEU A 131 -6.96 4.02 -21.98
CA LEU A 131 -8.23 3.54 -22.52
C LEU A 131 -8.94 2.56 -21.58
N LYS A 132 -8.22 1.76 -20.78
CA LYS A 132 -8.82 0.92 -19.73
C LYS A 132 -9.54 1.76 -18.66
N ILE A 133 -8.94 2.89 -18.27
CA ILE A 133 -9.56 3.83 -17.33
C ILE A 133 -10.80 4.46 -17.97
N ASP A 134 -10.70 4.92 -19.21
CA ASP A 134 -11.82 5.51 -19.96
C ASP A 134 -12.97 4.51 -20.16
N LEU A 135 -12.66 3.22 -20.38
CA LEU A 135 -13.64 2.17 -20.58
C LEU A 135 -14.47 1.96 -19.30
N MET A 136 -13.78 1.93 -18.15
CA MET A 136 -14.42 1.84 -16.84
C MET A 136 -15.30 3.07 -16.57
N GLN A 137 -14.77 4.27 -16.78
CA GLN A 137 -15.48 5.53 -16.49
C GLN A 137 -16.67 5.79 -17.41
N SER A 138 -16.57 5.35 -18.67
CA SER A 138 -17.62 5.51 -19.67
C SER A 138 -18.72 4.45 -19.59
N GLY A 139 -18.59 3.46 -18.70
CA GLY A 139 -19.56 2.35 -18.58
C GLY A 139 -19.54 1.44 -19.81
N ASN A 140 -18.33 1.08 -20.28
CA ASN A 140 -18.10 0.22 -21.44
C ASN A 140 -18.55 0.81 -22.78
N ASP A 141 -18.25 2.10 -23.02
CA ASP A 141 -18.57 2.75 -24.29
C ASP A 141 -17.90 2.03 -25.48
N LYS A 142 -18.71 1.64 -26.47
CA LYS A 142 -18.27 0.94 -27.68
C LYS A 142 -17.21 1.71 -28.47
N ARG A 143 -17.19 3.04 -28.36
CA ARG A 143 -16.16 3.89 -29.00
C ARG A 143 -14.81 3.71 -28.32
N VAL A 144 -14.78 3.55 -26.99
CA VAL A 144 -13.57 3.25 -26.24
C VAL A 144 -13.09 1.83 -26.57
N VAL A 145 -14.00 0.85 -26.65
CA VAL A 145 -13.69 -0.50 -27.13
C VAL A 145 -13.06 -0.47 -28.54
N ALA A 146 -13.62 0.31 -29.46
CA ALA A 146 -13.06 0.47 -30.80
C ALA A 146 -11.67 1.11 -30.79
N ALA A 147 -11.43 2.10 -29.93
CA ALA A 147 -10.11 2.70 -29.75
C ALA A 147 -9.09 1.72 -29.16
N MET A 148 -9.50 0.84 -28.23
CA MET A 148 -8.65 -0.22 -27.68
C MET A 148 -8.25 -1.24 -28.75
N ILE A 149 -9.19 -1.64 -29.61
CA ILE A 149 -8.90 -2.52 -30.76
C ILE A 149 -7.94 -1.82 -31.74
N ALA A 150 -8.21 -0.56 -32.07
CA ALA A 150 -7.35 0.23 -32.96
C ALA A 150 -5.92 0.40 -32.40
N ASN A 151 -5.77 0.46 -31.08
CA ASN A 151 -4.47 0.47 -30.43
C ASN A 151 -3.69 -0.84 -30.69
N PHE A 152 -4.34 -2.01 -30.53
CA PHE A 152 -3.70 -3.29 -30.87
C PHE A 152 -3.30 -3.35 -32.34
N GLN A 153 -4.18 -2.90 -33.25
CA GLN A 153 -3.88 -2.83 -34.68
C GLN A 153 -2.66 -1.94 -34.95
N SER A 154 -2.59 -0.76 -34.34
CA SER A 154 -1.46 0.15 -34.51
C SER A 154 -0.13 -0.46 -34.04
N ARG A 155 -0.16 -1.28 -32.98
CA ARG A 155 1.04 -1.98 -32.49
C ARG A 155 1.50 -3.06 -33.48
N ILE A 156 0.56 -3.79 -34.07
CA ILE A 156 0.82 -4.78 -35.11
C ILE A 156 1.41 -4.10 -36.35
N ASP A 157 0.81 -3.00 -36.81
CA ASP A 157 1.29 -2.25 -37.98
C ASP A 157 2.76 -1.80 -37.80
N ILE A 158 3.14 -1.34 -36.59
CA ILE A 158 4.52 -0.99 -36.28
C ILE A 158 5.44 -2.21 -36.39
N LEU A 159 5.05 -3.34 -35.79
CA LEU A 159 5.84 -4.57 -35.82
C LEU A 159 6.04 -5.06 -37.26
N GLU A 160 4.97 -5.11 -38.06
CA GLU A 160 5.02 -5.50 -39.47
C GLU A 160 5.93 -4.58 -40.29
N GLN A 161 5.78 -3.26 -40.13
CA GLN A 161 6.61 -2.29 -40.84
C GLN A 161 8.09 -2.47 -40.51
N VAL A 162 8.41 -2.69 -39.24
CA VAL A 162 9.79 -2.84 -38.78
C VAL A 162 10.39 -4.13 -39.33
N PHE A 163 9.69 -5.26 -39.24
CA PHE A 163 10.17 -6.51 -39.81
C PHE A 163 10.36 -6.44 -41.33
N SER A 164 9.43 -5.79 -42.06
CA SER A 164 9.58 -5.56 -43.50
C SER A 164 10.82 -4.74 -43.83
N THR A 165 11.07 -3.67 -43.06
CA THR A 165 12.24 -2.80 -43.27
C THR A 165 13.54 -3.56 -42.98
N MET A 166 13.55 -4.41 -41.96
CA MET A 166 14.73 -5.23 -41.62
C MET A 166 15.06 -6.25 -42.71
N GLU A 167 14.04 -6.88 -43.30
CA GLU A 167 14.24 -7.81 -44.42
C GLU A 167 14.77 -7.06 -45.66
N GLU A 168 14.25 -5.86 -45.95
CA GLU A 168 14.77 -5.02 -47.04
C GLU A 168 16.25 -4.68 -46.83
N VAL A 169 16.65 -4.21 -45.64
CA VAL A 169 18.05 -3.91 -45.31
C VAL A 169 18.94 -5.14 -45.51
N LYS A 170 18.48 -6.32 -45.08
CA LYS A 170 19.23 -7.58 -45.21
C LYS A 170 19.42 -7.98 -46.68
N THR A 171 18.38 -7.89 -47.51
CA THR A 171 18.46 -8.23 -48.94
C THR A 171 19.37 -7.28 -49.72
N LEU A 172 19.31 -5.96 -49.43
CA LEU A 172 20.20 -4.98 -50.05
C LEU A 172 21.67 -5.26 -49.74
N LYS A 173 22.00 -5.64 -48.50
CA LYS A 173 23.37 -6.04 -48.14
C LYS A 173 23.85 -7.29 -48.88
N ALA A 174 23.00 -8.30 -49.03
CA ALA A 174 23.35 -9.53 -49.73
C ALA A 174 23.69 -9.24 -51.21
N ASN A 175 22.87 -8.44 -51.89
CA ASN A 175 23.07 -8.10 -53.30
C ASN A 175 24.33 -7.25 -53.55
N ASN A 176 24.65 -6.31 -52.66
CA ASN A 176 25.84 -5.47 -52.80
C ASN A 176 27.16 -6.26 -52.61
N ASN A 177 27.12 -7.34 -51.82
CA ASN A 177 28.28 -8.22 -51.62
C ASN A 177 28.55 -9.14 -52.83
N GLU A 178 27.55 -9.39 -53.68
CA GLU A 178 27.71 -10.19 -54.91
C GLU A 178 28.22 -9.36 -56.10
N THR A 179 27.98 -8.04 -56.13
CA THR A 179 28.45 -7.15 -57.21
C THR A 179 29.89 -6.65 -57.06
N THR A 180 30.60 -7.04 -56.01
CA THR A 180 31.99 -6.57 -55.71
C THR A 180 33.05 -7.67 -55.94
N ILE A 181 32.85 -8.56 -56.93
CA ILE A 181 33.82 -9.59 -57.33
C ILE A 181 34.36 -9.30 -58.73
#